data_AF-A0A9N9E9V1-F1
#
_entry.id   AF-A0A9N9E9V1-F1
#
_cell.length_a   1.000
_cell.length_b   1.000
_cell.length_c   1.000
_cell.angle_alpha   90.00
_cell.angle_beta   90.00
_cell.angle_gamma   90.00
#
_symmetry.space_group_name_H-M   'P 1'
#
loop_
_entity.id
_entity.type
_entity.pdbx_description
1 polymer ?
#
loop_
_entity_poly.entity_id
_entity_poly.type
_entity_poly.pdbx_seq_one_letter_code
_entity_poly.pdbx_strand_id
1 'polypeptide(L)'
;SGRKSARQPDASFVPNRFPVPSPHPSDALACTFNRIRNGNPWPTVVCEVARSQSLPHILQKTNLFWLAPNRSEDVIVLKLWPWDRRKDTDGRPLRRLTCYKFCRRANLQADQAQGRFQPVQTYEFGTIDRHQRISNGCLAQGMLTVTIAPECVYEGCTPPYPLAENVVIDLFSIQQAIFRYQGQ
;
A
#
# COMPACT_ATOMS: atom_id res chain seq x y z
N SER A 1 -28.26 -12.57 -13.01
CA SER A 1 -27.00 -12.25 -13.69
C SER A 1 -26.45 -10.96 -13.11
N GLY A 2 -25.51 -11.04 -12.15
CA GLY A 2 -24.97 -9.86 -11.47
C GLY A 2 -23.70 -9.38 -12.16
N ARG A 3 -23.70 -8.15 -12.70
CA ARG A 3 -22.48 -7.47 -13.15
C ARG A 3 -21.48 -7.44 -11.97
N LYS A 4 -20.45 -8.29 -12.01
CA LYS A 4 -19.27 -8.12 -11.15
C LYS A 4 -18.68 -6.76 -11.52
N SER A 5 -18.85 -5.75 -10.66
CA SER A 5 -18.11 -4.50 -10.84
C SER A 5 -16.63 -4.86 -10.84
N ALA A 6 -15.92 -4.48 -11.91
CA ALA A 6 -14.47 -4.57 -11.93
C ALA A 6 -13.96 -3.70 -10.77
N ARG A 7 -13.34 -4.32 -9.76
CA ARG A 7 -12.69 -3.57 -8.68
C ARG A 7 -11.38 -3.04 -9.23
N GLN A 8 -11.36 -1.77 -9.61
CA GLN A 8 -10.18 -1.07 -10.09
C GLN A 8 -9.51 -0.36 -8.90
N PRO A 9 -8.18 -0.45 -8.77
CA PRO A 9 -7.43 0.33 -7.79
C PRO A 9 -7.31 1.80 -8.22
N ASP A 10 -7.11 2.71 -7.26
CA ASP A 10 -6.86 4.12 -7.58
C ASP A 10 -5.51 4.32 -8.27
N ALA A 11 -4.50 3.54 -7.89
CA ALA A 11 -3.25 3.39 -8.62
C ALA A 11 -2.67 1.99 -8.46
N SER A 12 -1.94 1.53 -9.47
CA SER A 12 -1.35 0.19 -9.45
C SER A 12 -0.09 0.10 -10.29
N PHE A 13 0.87 -0.71 -9.84
CA PHE A 13 2.19 -0.80 -10.45
C PHE A 13 2.58 -2.25 -10.67
N VAL A 14 3.16 -2.51 -11.85
CA VAL A 14 3.80 -3.77 -12.21
C VAL A 14 5.26 -3.45 -12.50
N PRO A 15 6.24 -4.17 -11.92
CA PRO A 15 7.64 -3.98 -12.27
C PRO A 15 7.88 -4.25 -13.76
N ASN A 16 8.56 -3.31 -14.43
CA ASN A 16 8.94 -3.48 -15.84
C ASN A 16 10.00 -4.56 -16.07
N ARG A 17 10.72 -4.94 -15.01
CA ARG A 17 11.74 -6.00 -15.02
C ARG A 17 11.46 -6.98 -13.91
N PHE A 18 11.39 -8.26 -14.30
CA PHE A 18 11.41 -9.39 -13.38
C PHE A 18 12.84 -9.92 -13.28
N PRO A 19 13.20 -10.57 -12.16
CA PRO A 19 14.53 -11.15 -12.02
C PRO A 19 14.76 -12.19 -13.13
N VAL A 20 15.98 -12.19 -13.68
CA VAL A 20 16.40 -13.19 -14.67
C VAL A 20 16.33 -14.56 -13.98
N PRO A 21 15.69 -15.58 -14.59
CA PRO A 21 15.68 -16.92 -14.01
C PRO A 21 17.10 -17.39 -13.73
N SER A 22 17.33 -17.99 -12.56
CA SER A 22 18.62 -18.61 -12.25
C SER A 22 19.04 -19.59 -13.35
N PRO A 23 20.33 -19.70 -13.69
CA PRO A 23 20.81 -20.77 -14.58
C PRO A 23 20.60 -22.17 -13.96
N HIS A 24 20.31 -22.25 -12.66
CA HIS A 24 19.95 -23.48 -11.97
C HIS A 24 18.41 -23.70 -11.98
N PRO A 25 17.92 -24.83 -12.53
CA PRO A 25 16.48 -25.09 -12.66
C PRO A 25 15.68 -25.08 -11.35
N SER A 26 16.32 -25.42 -10.22
CA SER A 26 15.72 -25.42 -8.88
C SER A 26 15.32 -24.01 -8.42
N ASP A 27 16.10 -23.00 -8.80
CA ASP A 27 15.96 -21.63 -8.33
C ASP A 27 15.19 -20.77 -9.34
N ALA A 28 15.27 -21.14 -10.63
CA ALA A 28 14.52 -20.54 -11.73
C ALA A 28 13.00 -20.73 -11.61
N LEU A 29 12.56 -21.83 -11.01
CA LEU A 29 11.13 -22.16 -10.85
C LEU A 29 10.43 -21.24 -9.84
N ALA A 30 11.16 -20.71 -8.85
CA ALA A 30 10.58 -19.97 -7.73
C ALA A 30 10.22 -18.52 -8.10
N CYS A 31 11.01 -17.88 -8.97
CA CYS A 31 10.92 -16.44 -9.17
C CYS A 31 10.11 -15.98 -10.38
N THR A 32 10.14 -16.72 -11.51
CA THR A 32 9.70 -16.12 -12.79
C THR A 32 8.83 -17.04 -13.65
N PHE A 33 8.66 -18.32 -13.29
CA PHE A 33 8.00 -19.27 -14.20
C PHE A 33 6.47 -19.36 -14.08
N ASN A 34 5.88 -19.11 -12.90
CA ASN A 34 4.44 -19.33 -12.69
C ASN A 34 3.52 -18.12 -12.97
N ARG A 35 4.03 -16.88 -13.04
CA ARG A 35 3.17 -15.69 -13.25
C ARG A 35 2.96 -15.33 -14.72
N ILE A 36 4.00 -15.46 -15.54
CA ILE A 36 3.94 -15.10 -16.97
C ILE A 36 3.30 -16.24 -17.80
N ARG A 37 3.61 -17.52 -17.52
CA ARG A 37 3.00 -18.66 -18.24
C ARG A 37 1.51 -18.85 -17.96
N ASN A 38 1.04 -18.49 -16.76
CA ASN A 38 -0.37 -18.60 -16.39
C ASN A 38 -1.19 -17.34 -16.77
N GLY A 39 -0.61 -16.39 -17.50
CA GLY A 39 -1.32 -15.20 -17.98
C GLY A 39 -1.90 -14.34 -16.86
N ASN A 40 -1.11 -14.02 -15.83
CA ASN A 40 -1.59 -13.36 -14.62
C ASN A 40 -1.14 -11.87 -14.54
N PRO A 41 -1.83 -10.93 -15.21
CA PRO A 41 -1.46 -9.51 -15.36
C PRO A 41 -1.81 -8.66 -14.12
N TRP A 42 -1.87 -9.24 -12.92
CA TRP A 42 -2.24 -8.48 -11.73
C TRP A 42 -1.12 -7.52 -11.31
N PRO A 43 -1.47 -6.30 -10.86
CA PRO A 43 -0.50 -5.38 -10.31
C PRO A 43 0.15 -5.93 -9.05
N THR A 44 1.48 -5.78 -8.97
CA THR A 44 2.29 -6.22 -7.83
C THR A 44 2.09 -5.30 -6.63
N VAL A 45 2.03 -3.99 -6.88
CA VAL A 45 1.73 -2.97 -5.87
C VAL A 45 0.40 -2.30 -6.19
N VAL A 46 -0.49 -2.22 -5.21
CA VAL A 46 -1.76 -1.50 -5.29
C VAL A 46 -1.77 -0.35 -4.28
N CYS A 47 -2.21 0.84 -4.73
CA CYS A 47 -2.50 1.96 -3.87
C CYS A 47 -3.98 2.32 -3.94
N GLU A 48 -4.60 2.50 -2.78
CA GLU A 48 -6.04 2.72 -2.61
C GLU A 48 -6.31 3.93 -1.73
N VAL A 49 -7.19 4.82 -2.16
CA VAL A 49 -7.62 6.02 -1.43
C VAL A 49 -9.04 5.81 -0.92
N ALA A 50 -9.15 5.43 0.36
CA ALA A 50 -10.43 5.13 0.97
C ALA A 50 -11.01 6.36 1.66
N ARG A 51 -11.98 7.03 1.03
CA ARG A 51 -12.70 8.17 1.64
C ARG A 51 -13.88 7.73 2.49
N SER A 52 -14.90 7.10 1.88
CA SER A 52 -16.16 6.75 2.55
C SER A 52 -16.16 5.37 3.20
N GLN A 53 -15.32 4.44 2.74
CA GLN A 53 -15.28 3.07 3.23
C GLN A 53 -14.84 3.02 4.70
N SER A 54 -15.48 2.17 5.50
CA SER A 54 -15.08 1.89 6.88
C SER A 54 -13.77 1.10 6.94
N LEU A 55 -13.03 1.21 8.05
CA LEU A 55 -11.80 0.44 8.24
C LEU A 55 -12.02 -1.08 8.12
N PRO A 56 -13.07 -1.70 8.72
CA PRO A 56 -13.34 -3.12 8.52
C PRO A 56 -13.53 -3.50 7.05
N HIS A 57 -14.23 -2.68 6.27
CA HIS A 57 -14.45 -2.93 4.84
C HIS A 57 -13.16 -2.79 4.01
N ILE A 58 -12.30 -1.83 4.35
CA ILE A 58 -10.96 -1.69 3.74
C ILE A 58 -10.12 -2.94 4.03
N LEU A 59 -10.06 -3.37 5.29
CA LEU A 59 -9.29 -4.55 5.68
C LEU A 59 -9.83 -5.81 5.00
N GLN A 60 -11.15 -5.94 4.88
CA GLN A 60 -11.80 -7.04 4.18
C GLN A 60 -11.48 -7.00 2.67
N LYS A 61 -11.60 -5.85 2.00
CA LYS A 61 -11.23 -5.69 0.57
C LYS A 61 -9.76 -6.04 0.36
N THR A 62 -8.89 -5.56 1.23
CA THR A 62 -7.44 -5.83 1.15
C THR A 62 -7.16 -7.33 1.26
N ASN A 63 -7.73 -7.99 2.26
CA ASN A 63 -7.49 -9.42 2.50
C ASN A 63 -8.14 -10.33 1.46
N LEU A 64 -9.43 -10.12 1.16
CA LEU A 64 -10.20 -11.02 0.30
C LEU A 64 -10.05 -10.74 -1.19
N PHE A 65 -9.52 -9.56 -1.56
CA PHE A 65 -9.41 -9.16 -2.95
C PHE A 65 -7.99 -8.77 -3.35
N TRP A 66 -7.32 -7.84 -2.67
CA TRP A 66 -5.99 -7.40 -3.13
C TRP A 66 -4.90 -8.42 -2.86
N LEU A 67 -4.87 -8.98 -1.65
CA LEU A 67 -3.91 -9.98 -1.20
C LEU A 67 -4.45 -11.42 -1.32
N ALA A 68 -5.49 -11.65 -2.12
CA ALA A 68 -5.89 -13.02 -2.43
C ALA A 68 -4.75 -13.73 -3.20
N PRO A 69 -4.65 -15.07 -3.15
CA PRO A 69 -3.61 -15.80 -3.87
C PRO A 69 -3.51 -15.40 -5.35
N ASN A 70 -2.28 -15.30 -5.87
CA ASN A 70 -1.98 -14.92 -7.25
C ASN A 70 -2.45 -13.51 -7.64
N ARG A 71 -2.34 -12.52 -6.75
CA ARG A 71 -2.70 -11.13 -7.03
C ARG A 71 -1.59 -10.16 -6.65
N SER A 72 -1.88 -9.16 -5.83
CA SER A 72 -0.91 -8.17 -5.39
C SER A 72 -0.13 -8.70 -4.21
N GLU A 73 1.12 -8.26 -4.13
CA GLU A 73 2.07 -8.62 -3.07
C GLU A 73 2.20 -7.48 -2.05
N ASP A 74 1.99 -6.25 -2.52
CA ASP A 74 2.11 -5.04 -1.75
C ASP A 74 0.86 -4.16 -1.89
N VAL A 75 0.32 -3.69 -0.76
CA VAL A 75 -0.88 -2.85 -0.76
C VAL A 75 -0.68 -1.66 0.17
N ILE A 76 -0.94 -0.45 -0.34
CA ILE A 76 -0.93 0.79 0.39
C ILE A 76 -2.35 1.34 0.40
N VAL A 77 -2.92 1.58 1.59
CA VAL A 77 -4.22 2.22 1.70
C VAL A 77 -4.08 3.56 2.41
N LEU A 78 -4.46 4.63 1.74
CA LEU A 78 -4.62 5.97 2.29
C LEU A 78 -6.07 6.16 2.73
N LYS A 79 -6.31 6.08 4.04
CA LYS A 79 -7.62 6.36 4.64
C LYS A 79 -7.77 7.86 4.91
N LEU A 80 -8.72 8.46 4.20
CA LEU A 80 -9.18 9.82 4.44
C LEU A 80 -10.38 9.73 5.39
N TRP A 81 -10.19 10.12 6.65
CA TRP A 81 -11.29 10.13 7.62
C TRP A 81 -12.29 11.25 7.33
N PRO A 82 -13.52 11.18 7.88
CA PRO A 82 -14.46 12.28 7.83
C PRO A 82 -13.80 13.58 8.29
N TRP A 83 -14.11 14.66 7.57
CA TRP A 83 -13.55 15.98 7.83
C TRP A 83 -14.70 16.98 7.83
N ASP A 84 -14.76 17.77 8.89
CA ASP A 84 -15.76 18.78 9.16
C ASP A 84 -15.36 20.17 8.62
N ARG A 85 -14.33 20.21 7.76
CA ARG A 85 -13.78 21.44 7.15
C ARG A 85 -13.11 22.40 8.13
N ARG A 86 -12.84 21.97 9.38
CA ARG A 86 -12.08 22.79 10.33
C ARG A 86 -10.65 23.02 9.84
N LYS A 87 -10.13 24.19 10.19
CA LYS A 87 -8.77 24.67 9.91
C LYS A 87 -8.16 25.24 11.20
N ASP A 88 -6.83 25.25 11.28
CA ASP A 88 -6.11 25.97 12.32
C ASP A 88 -6.05 27.48 12.04
N THR A 89 -5.35 28.22 12.90
CA THR A 89 -5.16 29.68 12.79
C THR A 89 -4.40 30.10 11.52
N ASP A 90 -3.58 29.21 10.97
CA ASP A 90 -2.82 29.44 9.73
C ASP A 90 -3.63 29.01 8.49
N GLY A 91 -4.89 28.58 8.67
CA GLY A 91 -5.75 28.10 7.60
C GLY A 91 -5.43 26.68 7.12
N ARG A 92 -4.58 25.92 7.82
CA ARG A 92 -4.26 24.53 7.46
C ARG A 92 -5.42 23.62 7.84
N PRO A 93 -5.85 22.70 6.96
CA PRO A 93 -6.91 21.74 7.28
C PRO A 93 -6.60 20.94 8.55
N LEU A 94 -7.52 20.91 9.52
CA LEU A 94 -7.48 20.00 10.67
C LEU A 94 -8.12 18.68 10.27
N ARG A 95 -7.31 17.76 9.76
CA ARG A 95 -7.79 16.53 9.13
C ARG A 95 -6.96 15.33 9.53
N ARG A 96 -7.65 14.26 9.93
CA ARG A 96 -7.05 12.96 10.20
C ARG A 96 -6.87 12.19 8.88
N LEU A 97 -5.65 11.71 8.65
CA LEU A 97 -5.29 10.85 7.52
C LEU A 97 -4.49 9.67 8.06
N THR A 98 -4.73 8.47 7.54
CA THR A 98 -3.98 7.27 7.96
C THR A 98 -3.50 6.50 6.75
N CYS A 99 -2.25 6.04 6.78
CA CYS A 99 -1.68 5.12 5.80
C CYS A 99 -1.57 3.74 6.42
N TYR A 100 -2.11 2.72 5.75
CA TYR A 100 -1.95 1.31 6.09
C TYR A 100 -1.12 0.63 5.01
N LYS A 101 0.05 0.13 5.38
CA LYS A 101 0.94 -0.61 4.51
C LYS A 101 0.81 -2.09 4.78
N PHE A 102 0.54 -2.87 3.76
CA PHE A 102 0.59 -4.33 3.80
C PHE A 102 1.75 -4.80 2.94
N CYS A 103 2.32 -5.93 3.32
CA CYS A 103 3.29 -6.68 2.52
C CYS A 103 3.01 -8.16 2.78
N ARG A 104 2.73 -8.92 1.73
CA ARG A 104 2.34 -10.32 1.82
C ARG A 104 3.45 -11.15 2.47
N ARG A 105 4.66 -11.13 1.91
CA ARG A 105 5.83 -11.82 2.44
C ARG A 105 6.10 -11.54 3.92
N ALA A 106 6.15 -10.26 4.30
CA ALA A 106 6.43 -9.88 5.69
C ALA A 106 5.36 -10.40 6.66
N ASN A 107 4.08 -10.41 6.27
CA ASN A 107 3.02 -11.01 7.07
C ASN A 107 3.17 -12.54 7.18
N LEU A 108 3.52 -13.22 6.09
CA LEU A 108 3.72 -14.68 6.07
C LEU A 108 4.91 -15.09 6.94
N GLN A 109 5.98 -14.29 6.97
CA GLN A 109 7.17 -14.56 7.79
C GLN A 109 6.94 -14.29 9.28
N ALA A 110 6.07 -13.36 9.64
CA ALA A 110 5.80 -13.00 11.03
C ALA A 110 4.91 -14.01 11.78
N ASP A 111 4.58 -15.16 11.17
CA ASP A 111 3.65 -16.19 11.68
C ASP A 111 2.26 -15.64 12.05
N GLN A 112 1.93 -14.43 11.59
CA GLN A 112 0.64 -13.75 11.79
C GLN A 112 -0.43 -14.23 10.82
N ALA A 113 -0.10 -15.18 9.93
CA ALA A 113 -0.99 -15.66 8.90
C ALA A 113 -1.88 -16.83 9.38
N GLN A 114 -2.53 -16.68 10.54
CA GLN A 114 -3.75 -17.44 10.87
C GLN A 114 -4.95 -16.88 10.06
N GLY A 115 -4.82 -16.84 8.74
CA GLY A 115 -5.91 -16.54 7.81
C GLY A 115 -6.19 -15.06 7.49
N ARG A 116 -5.43 -14.09 8.00
CA ARG A 116 -5.65 -12.65 7.69
C ARG A 116 -4.39 -11.78 7.77
N PHE A 117 -4.05 -11.13 6.66
CA PHE A 117 -3.02 -10.10 6.56
C PHE A 117 -3.38 -8.85 7.38
N GLN A 118 -2.40 -8.36 8.15
CA GLN A 118 -2.44 -7.12 8.89
C GLN A 118 -1.52 -6.07 8.26
N PRO A 119 -1.76 -4.77 8.51
CA PRO A 119 -0.81 -3.74 8.11
C PRO A 119 0.53 -3.95 8.83
N VAL A 120 1.61 -4.07 8.07
CA VAL A 120 2.99 -4.12 8.60
C VAL A 120 3.49 -2.76 9.06
N GLN A 121 2.90 -1.68 8.52
CA GLN A 121 3.09 -0.31 9.02
C GLN A 121 1.74 0.41 9.02
N THR A 122 1.51 1.22 10.06
CA THR A 122 0.35 2.11 10.15
C THR A 122 0.82 3.48 10.61
N TYR A 123 0.52 4.51 9.84
CA TYR A 123 0.93 5.88 10.14
C TYR A 123 -0.25 6.83 10.08
N GLU A 124 -0.43 7.65 11.14
CA GLU A 124 -1.30 8.82 11.07
C GLU A 124 -0.48 10.01 10.56
N PHE A 125 -0.86 10.54 9.41
CA PHE A 125 -0.09 11.57 8.69
C PHE A 125 -0.93 12.81 8.38
N GLY A 126 -2.09 12.94 9.02
CA GLY A 126 -2.87 14.16 9.03
C GLY A 126 -2.38 15.15 10.07
N THR A 127 -3.02 16.33 10.12
CA THR A 127 -2.73 17.38 11.12
C THR A 127 -3.40 17.12 12.46
N ILE A 128 -4.32 16.15 12.55
CA ILE A 128 -4.92 15.69 13.79
C ILE A 128 -4.94 14.17 13.89
N ASP A 129 -4.88 13.66 15.11
CA ASP A 129 -4.92 12.22 15.43
C ASP A 129 -6.36 11.67 15.58
N ARG A 130 -6.48 10.38 15.92
CA ARG A 130 -7.78 9.73 16.23
C ARG A 130 -8.57 10.38 17.36
N HIS A 131 -7.91 11.13 18.23
CA HIS A 131 -8.48 11.81 19.39
C HIS A 131 -8.71 13.30 19.11
N GLN A 132 -8.62 13.74 17.85
CA GLN A 132 -8.79 15.14 17.43
C GLN A 132 -7.74 16.10 18.00
N ARG A 133 -6.58 15.58 18.41
CA ARG A 133 -5.45 16.39 18.89
C ARG A 133 -4.52 16.70 17.74
N ILE A 134 -3.91 17.89 17.76
CA ILE A 134 -2.94 18.31 16.74
C ILE A 134 -1.77 17.33 16.73
N SER A 135 -1.42 16.87 15.52
CA SER A 135 -0.32 15.95 15.26
C SER A 135 0.80 16.68 14.55
N ASN A 136 2.01 16.62 15.12
CA ASN A 136 3.22 17.21 14.54
C ASN A 136 4.04 16.20 13.73
N GLY A 137 3.53 14.98 13.51
CA GLY A 137 4.31 13.88 12.94
C GLY A 137 4.58 13.95 11.43
N CYS A 138 3.92 14.85 10.70
CA CYS A 138 4.05 14.97 9.24
C CYS A 138 4.00 16.43 8.81
N LEU A 139 4.92 17.25 9.34
CA LEU A 139 4.96 18.70 9.10
C LEU A 139 5.96 19.13 8.02
N ALA A 140 6.91 18.28 7.68
CA ALA A 140 7.93 18.56 6.67
C ALA A 140 8.28 17.30 5.87
N GLN A 141 8.87 17.53 4.70
CA GLN A 141 9.38 16.48 3.82
C GLN A 141 10.36 15.57 4.57
N GLY A 142 10.26 14.26 4.34
CA GLY A 142 11.11 13.24 4.93
C GLY A 142 10.77 12.84 6.37
N MET A 143 9.89 13.56 7.08
CA MET A 143 9.54 13.23 8.47
C MET A 143 8.82 11.89 8.61
N LEU A 144 7.99 11.55 7.62
CA LEU A 144 7.17 10.35 7.66
C LEU A 144 7.09 9.71 6.28
N THR A 145 7.67 8.52 6.16
CA THR A 145 7.79 7.81 4.89
C THR A 145 7.26 6.39 4.99
N VAL A 146 6.77 5.89 3.85
CA VAL A 146 6.37 4.50 3.66
C VAL A 146 7.30 3.87 2.65
N THR A 147 7.76 2.66 2.94
CA THR A 147 8.73 1.97 2.10
C THR A 147 8.07 0.80 1.36
N ILE A 148 8.29 0.72 0.06
CA ILE A 148 8.05 -0.47 -0.75
C ILE A 148 9.39 -1.20 -0.86
N ALA A 149 9.50 -2.30 -0.11
CA ALA A 149 10.72 -3.10 -0.09
C ALA A 149 10.74 -4.07 -1.28
N PRO A 150 11.90 -4.34 -1.92
CA PRO A 150 12.02 -5.30 -3.02
C PRO A 150 11.44 -6.68 -2.69
N GLU A 151 11.58 -7.13 -1.44
CA GLU A 151 11.07 -8.43 -0.98
C GLU A 151 9.53 -8.49 -1.00
N CYS A 152 8.86 -7.35 -0.86
CA CYS A 152 7.40 -7.23 -0.97
C CYS A 152 6.92 -7.14 -2.42
N VAL A 153 7.83 -6.94 -3.38
CA VAL A 153 7.53 -6.86 -4.82
C VAL A 153 7.85 -8.19 -5.50
N TYR A 154 9.02 -8.75 -5.20
CA TYR A 154 9.56 -9.96 -5.81
C TYR A 154 9.36 -11.18 -4.91
N GLU A 155 8.15 -11.37 -4.40
CA GLU A 155 7.84 -12.55 -3.58
C GLU A 155 8.08 -13.84 -4.36
N GLY A 156 8.78 -14.81 -3.73
CA GLY A 156 9.21 -16.06 -4.35
C GLY A 156 10.58 -15.98 -5.04
N CYS A 157 11.15 -14.78 -5.16
CA CYS A 157 12.46 -14.58 -5.76
C CYS A 157 13.59 -14.53 -4.73
N THR A 158 14.76 -15.03 -5.13
CA THR A 158 16.02 -14.84 -4.42
C THR A 158 16.73 -13.59 -4.94
N PRO A 159 17.40 -12.82 -4.07
CA PRO A 159 18.28 -11.73 -4.50
C PRO A 159 19.37 -12.22 -5.47
N PRO A 160 19.95 -11.33 -6.29
CA PRO A 160 19.69 -9.89 -6.33
C PRO A 160 18.36 -9.54 -7.04
N TYR A 161 17.61 -8.61 -6.45
CA TYR A 161 16.39 -8.08 -7.06
C TYR A 161 16.72 -6.98 -8.09
N PRO A 162 15.93 -6.82 -9.17
CA PRO A 162 16.06 -5.71 -10.10
C PRO A 162 15.93 -4.33 -9.42
N LEU A 163 15.13 -4.27 -8.36
CA LEU A 163 15.09 -3.14 -7.45
C LEU A 163 16.12 -3.36 -6.34
N ALA A 164 17.23 -2.63 -6.38
CA ALA A 164 18.33 -2.78 -5.42
C ALA A 164 18.06 -2.08 -4.07
N GLU A 165 17.17 -1.08 -4.05
CA GLU A 165 16.89 -0.26 -2.88
C GLU A 165 15.38 -0.10 -2.65
N ASN A 166 14.98 0.22 -1.42
CA ASN A 166 13.59 0.50 -1.11
C ASN A 166 13.09 1.72 -1.89
N VAL A 167 11.88 1.61 -2.46
CA VAL A 167 11.18 2.81 -2.95
C VAL A 167 10.55 3.51 -1.75
N VAL A 168 10.86 4.79 -1.59
CA VAL A 168 10.39 5.62 -0.47
C VAL A 168 9.28 6.54 -0.94
N ILE A 169 8.14 6.48 -0.27
CA ILE A 169 7.00 7.38 -0.49
C ILE A 169 6.93 8.34 0.69
N ASP A 170 7.02 9.63 0.40
CA ASP A 170 6.89 10.67 1.41
C ASP A 170 5.42 11.04 1.64
N LEU A 171 4.92 10.77 2.86
CA LEU A 171 3.54 11.07 3.23
C LEU A 171 3.26 12.57 3.34
N PHE A 172 4.28 13.42 3.53
CA PHE A 172 4.12 14.87 3.52
C PHE A 172 3.66 15.35 2.14
N SER A 173 4.29 14.87 1.07
CA SER A 173 3.91 15.24 -0.30
C SER A 173 2.46 14.85 -0.61
N ILE A 174 2.04 13.67 -0.16
CA ILE A 174 0.65 13.20 -0.29
C ILE A 174 -0.31 14.06 0.54
N GLN A 175 0.04 14.38 1.79
CA GLN A 175 -0.77 15.25 2.65
C GLN A 175 -1.02 16.61 1.99
N GLN A 176 0.05 17.24 1.47
CA GLN A 176 -0.05 18.54 0.82
C GLN A 176 -0.93 18.48 -0.44
N ALA A 177 -0.81 17.42 -1.25
CA ALA A 177 -1.68 17.22 -2.42
C ALA A 177 -3.16 17.08 -2.03
N ILE A 178 -3.46 16.31 -0.97
CA ILE A 178 -4.82 16.15 -0.45
C ILE A 178 -5.38 17.49 0.04
N PHE A 179 -4.58 18.28 0.76
CA PHE A 179 -5.03 19.57 1.29
C PHE A 179 -5.29 20.61 0.20
N ARG A 180 -4.47 20.62 -0.87
CA ARG A 180 -4.68 21.50 -2.02
C ARG A 180 -5.99 21.19 -2.76
N TYR A 181 -6.27 19.91 -3.00
CA TYR A 181 -7.49 19.50 -3.72
C TYR A 181 -8.78 19.77 -2.93
N GLN A 182 -8.70 19.93 -1.62
CA GLN A 182 -9.85 20.10 -0.72
C GLN A 182 -9.99 21.54 -0.18
N GLY A 183 -9.04 22.41 -0.51
CA GLY A 183 -9.12 23.85 -0.29
C GLY A 183 -9.82 24.61 -1.41
N GLN A 184 -10.21 23.91 -2.50
CA GLN A 184 -11.14 24.36 -3.53
C GLN A 184 -12.58 24.05 -3.11
#